data_AF-A0A1F5ZYU8-F1
#
_entry.id   AF-A0A1F5ZYU8-F1
#
_cell.length_a   1.000
_cell.length_b   1.000
_cell.length_c   1.000
_cell.angle_alpha   90.00
_cell.angle_beta   90.00
_cell.angle_gamma   90.00
#
_symmetry.space_group_name_H-M   'P 1'
#
loop_
_entity.id
_entity.type
_entity.pdbx_description
1 polymer ?
#
loop_
_entity_poly.entity_id
_entity_poly.type
_entity_poly.pdbx_seq_one_letter_code
_entity_poly.pdbx_strand_id
1 'polypeptide(L)'
;MKIIIFVLLVILTLVNIYFISYPLLKGEVNFFNDVARDFLLLGEIDSKKIMLIGPRSNVSGLFHGQLWSYLNYPVYKIASGNPVVLGWYWMVLGIIALGLAGVGVKKIFGILPAAAFVKE
;
A
#
# COMPACT_ATOMS: atom_id res chain seq x y z
N MET A 1 -5.12 -1.15 -34.67
CA MET A 1 -4.11 -0.45 -33.84
C MET A 1 -4.54 -0.25 -32.38
N LYS A 2 -5.70 0.39 -32.09
CA LYS A 2 -6.15 0.63 -30.70
C LYS A 2 -6.34 -0.65 -29.85
N ILE A 3 -6.90 -1.71 -30.42
CA ILE A 3 -7.09 -2.99 -29.71
C ILE A 3 -5.77 -3.67 -29.35
N ILE A 4 -4.78 -3.61 -30.23
CA ILE A 4 -3.44 -4.19 -30.01
C ILE A 4 -2.75 -3.46 -28.85
N ILE A 5 -2.79 -2.12 -28.87
CA ILE A 5 -2.23 -1.29 -27.79
C ILE A 5 -2.92 -1.60 -26.46
N PHE A 6 -4.25 -1.71 -26.45
CA PHE A 6 -5.00 -2.05 -25.25
C PHE A 6 -4.61 -3.42 -24.69
N VAL A 7 -4.56 -4.45 -25.55
CA VAL A 7 -4.14 -5.81 -25.15
C VAL A 7 -2.72 -5.77 -24.59
N LEU A 8 -1.80 -5.04 -25.21
CA LEU A 8 -0.42 -4.91 -24.75
C LEU A 8 -0.34 -4.25 -23.36
N LEU A 9 -1.12 -3.20 -23.10
CA LEU A 9 -1.19 -2.56 -21.78
C LEU A 9 -1.77 -3.50 -20.71
N VAL A 10 -2.79 -4.29 -21.05
CA VAL A 10 -3.35 -5.30 -20.14
C VAL A 10 -2.29 -6.36 -19.80
N ILE A 11 -1.59 -6.89 -20.82
CA ILE A 11 -0.52 -7.88 -20.61
C ILE A 11 0.58 -7.30 -19.72
N LEU A 12 1.06 -6.09 -20.00
CA LEU A 12 2.07 -5.44 -19.17
C LEU A 12 1.61 -5.24 -17.72
N THR A 13 0.34 -4.89 -17.52
CA THR A 13 -0.25 -4.74 -16.17
C THR A 13 -0.24 -6.09 -15.43
N LEU A 14 -0.68 -7.16 -16.08
CA LEU A 14 -0.70 -8.51 -15.48
C LEU A 14 0.72 -9.01 -15.16
N VAL A 15 1.68 -8.77 -16.06
CA VAL A 15 3.09 -9.11 -15.84
C VAL A 15 3.66 -8.34 -14.64
N ASN A 16 3.36 -7.05 -14.51
CA ASN A 16 3.78 -6.26 -13.35
C ASN A 16 3.16 -6.77 -12.04
N ILE A 17 1.86 -7.07 -12.03
CA ILE A 17 1.18 -7.64 -10.86
C ILE A 17 1.85 -8.96 -10.47
N TYR A 18 2.15 -9.82 -11.44
CA TYR A 18 2.85 -11.08 -11.19
C TYR A 18 4.21 -10.85 -10.51
N PHE A 19 5.06 -9.99 -11.05
CA PHE A 19 6.37 -9.71 -10.46
C PHE A 19 6.30 -9.11 -9.07
N ILE A 20 5.41 -8.15 -8.83
CA ILE A 20 5.21 -7.55 -7.49
C ILE A 20 4.70 -8.60 -6.50
N SER A 21 3.85 -9.53 -6.97
CA SER A 21 3.27 -10.59 -6.14
C SER A 21 4.19 -11.78 -5.89
N TYR A 22 5.27 -11.91 -6.66
CA TYR A 22 6.10 -13.10 -6.64
C TYR A 22 6.67 -13.46 -5.26
N PRO A 23 7.17 -12.50 -4.44
CA PRO A 23 7.58 -12.81 -3.06
C PRO A 23 6.40 -13.28 -2.19
N LEU A 24 5.25 -12.62 -2.32
CA LEU A 24 4.05 -12.96 -1.55
C LEU A 24 3.52 -14.36 -1.89
N LEU A 25 3.63 -14.79 -3.15
CA LEU A 25 3.29 -16.14 -3.60
C LEU A 25 4.19 -17.20 -2.98
N LYS A 26 5.42 -16.84 -2.59
CA LYS A 26 6.34 -17.72 -1.84
C LYS A 26 6.15 -17.66 -0.33
N GLY A 27 5.21 -16.84 0.15
CA GLY A 27 5.05 -16.59 1.58
C GLY A 27 6.15 -15.69 2.15
N GLU A 28 6.80 -14.88 1.31
CA GLU A 28 7.87 -13.97 1.71
C GLU A 28 7.38 -12.52 1.70
N VAL A 29 7.80 -11.74 2.70
CA VAL A 29 7.63 -10.29 2.75
C VAL A 29 8.96 -9.68 3.16
N ASN A 30 9.33 -8.56 2.52
CA ASN A 30 10.51 -7.80 2.89
C ASN A 30 10.32 -7.14 4.26
N PHE A 31 10.61 -7.90 5.32
CA PHE A 31 10.39 -7.52 6.70
C PHE A 31 11.58 -6.75 7.28
N PHE A 32 11.92 -5.62 6.66
CA PHE A 32 12.98 -4.72 7.15
C PHE A 32 12.49 -3.85 8.31
N ASN A 33 13.37 -2.97 8.81
CA ASN A 33 13.14 -2.12 9.98
C ASN A 33 11.80 -1.39 10.00
N ASP A 34 11.38 -0.81 8.87
CA ASP A 34 10.10 -0.07 8.79
C ASP A 34 8.89 -1.00 8.95
N VAL A 35 8.88 -2.13 8.24
CA VAL A 35 7.81 -3.12 8.34
C VAL A 35 7.79 -3.74 9.74
N ALA A 36 8.95 -4.07 10.30
CA ALA A 36 9.05 -4.62 11.66
C ALA A 36 8.53 -3.63 12.71
N ARG A 37 8.89 -2.34 12.60
CA ARG A 37 8.35 -1.27 13.45
C ARG A 37 6.83 -1.17 13.31
N ASP A 38 6.30 -1.22 12.10
CA ASP A 38 4.86 -1.11 11.88
C ASP A 38 4.12 -2.30 12.53
N PHE A 39 4.67 -3.51 12.47
CA PHE A 39 4.10 -4.69 13.15
C PHE A 39 4.14 -4.58 14.67
N LEU A 40 5.22 -4.04 15.22
CA LEU A 40 5.29 -3.74 16.65
C LEU A 40 4.17 -2.76 17.06
N LEU A 41 4.03 -1.65 16.32
CA LEU A 41 2.98 -0.67 16.57
C LEU A 41 1.59 -1.31 16.44
N LEU A 42 1.33 -2.12 15.42
CA LEU A 42 0.05 -2.80 15.25
C LEU A 42 -0.33 -3.66 16.47
N GLY A 43 0.64 -4.37 17.06
CA GLY A 43 0.42 -5.12 18.30
C GLY A 43 0.17 -4.23 19.53
N GLU A 44 0.73 -3.02 19.57
CA GLU A 44 0.48 -2.07 20.66
C GLU A 44 -0.95 -1.51 20.66
N ILE A 45 -1.65 -1.47 19.50
CA ILE A 45 -3.02 -0.95 19.38
C ILE A 45 -3.97 -1.69 20.31
N ASP A 46 -3.80 -3.02 20.45
CA ASP A 46 -4.60 -3.85 21.35
C ASP A 46 -4.52 -3.36 22.81
N SER A 47 -3.37 -2.84 23.21
CA SER A 47 -3.09 -2.41 24.58
C SER A 47 -3.38 -0.92 24.84
N LYS A 48 -3.13 -0.04 23.85
CA LYS A 48 -3.08 1.41 24.07
C LYS A 48 -4.36 2.17 23.66
N LYS A 49 -5.34 1.54 22.99
CA LYS A 49 -6.64 2.08 22.48
C LYS A 49 -6.56 3.32 21.56
N ILE A 50 -5.78 4.34 21.91
CA ILE A 50 -5.42 5.48 21.09
C ILE A 50 -3.89 5.60 21.11
N MET A 51 -3.29 5.43 19.95
CA MET A 51 -1.86 5.57 19.78
C MET A 51 -1.53 6.84 18.99
N LEU A 52 -0.52 7.57 19.48
CA LEU A 52 0.12 8.70 18.80
C LEU A 52 1.59 8.33 18.59
N ILE A 53 2.11 8.47 17.36
CA ILE A 53 3.57 8.31 17.15
C ILE A 53 4.21 9.57 17.72
N GLY A 54 5.18 9.39 18.63
CA GLY A 54 5.92 10.47 19.28
C GLY A 54 6.41 11.56 18.32
N PRO A 55 6.73 12.75 18.83
CA PRO A 55 7.10 13.87 17.98
C PRO A 55 8.35 13.55 17.15
N ARG A 56 8.18 13.46 15.83
CA ARG A 56 9.30 13.49 14.86
C ARG A 56 9.79 14.90 14.57
N SER A 57 9.06 15.91 15.07
CA SER A 57 9.38 17.32 14.89
C SER A 57 9.99 17.90 16.16
N ASN A 58 10.84 18.91 16.03
CA ASN A 58 11.34 19.70 17.16
C ASN A 58 10.25 20.54 17.84
N VAL A 59 9.02 20.51 17.33
CA VAL A 59 7.87 21.20 17.91
C VAL A 59 7.20 20.29 18.94
N SER A 60 7.31 20.66 20.21
CA SER A 60 6.66 19.96 21.31
C SER A 60 5.15 19.91 21.13
N GLY A 61 4.54 18.76 21.42
CA GLY A 61 3.10 18.55 21.30
C GLY A 61 2.59 18.18 19.90
N LEU A 62 3.44 18.19 18.87
CA LEU A 62 3.05 17.74 17.52
C LEU A 62 3.37 16.26 17.31
N PHE A 63 2.32 15.43 17.28
CA PHE A 63 2.42 13.99 17.07
C PHE A 63 2.02 13.63 15.64
N HIS A 64 2.62 12.57 15.09
CA HIS A 64 2.14 12.04 13.81
C HIS A 64 0.90 11.20 14.03
N GLY A 65 -0.13 11.48 13.23
CA GLY A 65 -1.31 10.65 13.16
C GLY A 65 -0.95 9.23 12.72
N GLN A 66 -1.59 8.24 13.33
CA GLN A 66 -1.33 6.82 13.05
C GLN A 66 -2.30 6.22 12.04
N LEU A 67 -2.74 7.01 11.06
CA LEU A 67 -3.74 6.57 10.09
C LEU A 67 -3.32 5.27 9.39
N TRP A 68 -2.03 5.14 9.05
CA TRP A 68 -1.47 3.92 8.48
C TRP A 68 -1.67 2.70 9.39
N SER A 69 -1.35 2.82 10.67
CA SER A 69 -1.53 1.72 11.64
C SER A 69 -3.00 1.36 11.81
N TYR A 70 -3.90 2.34 11.92
CA TYR A 70 -5.35 2.07 12.03
C TYR A 70 -5.95 1.46 10.76
N LEU A 71 -5.45 1.84 9.58
CA LEU A 71 -5.87 1.25 8.30
C LEU A 71 -5.49 -0.24 8.22
N ASN A 72 -4.31 -0.58 8.73
CA ASN A 72 -3.76 -1.94 8.70
C ASN A 72 -4.24 -2.85 9.84
N TYR A 73 -4.59 -2.27 10.99
CA TYR A 73 -4.92 -3.03 12.20
C TYR A 73 -6.07 -4.03 12.06
N PRO A 74 -7.20 -3.72 11.38
CA PRO A 74 -8.24 -4.71 11.17
C PRO A 74 -7.74 -5.97 10.43
N VAL A 75 -6.92 -5.78 9.40
CA VAL A 75 -6.34 -6.88 8.62
C VAL A 75 -5.31 -7.63 9.44
N TYR A 76 -4.46 -6.91 10.20
CA TYR A 76 -3.49 -7.50 11.11
C TYR A 76 -4.15 -8.44 12.12
N LYS A 77 -5.29 -8.01 12.70
CA LYS A 77 -6.05 -8.80 13.66
C LYS A 77 -6.71 -10.03 13.03
N ILE A 78 -7.32 -9.88 11.87
CA ILE A 78 -7.93 -11.01 11.13
C ILE A 78 -6.85 -12.02 10.70
N ALA A 79 -5.67 -11.53 10.34
CA ALA A 79 -4.54 -12.34 9.90
C ALA A 79 -3.71 -12.92 11.05
N SER A 80 -4.07 -12.68 12.31
CA SER A 80 -3.29 -13.06 13.49
C SER A 80 -1.82 -12.63 13.39
N GLY A 81 -1.56 -11.44 12.83
CA GLY A 81 -0.23 -10.90 12.63
C GLY A 81 0.59 -11.56 11.51
N ASN A 82 -0.02 -12.31 10.59
CA ASN A 82 0.70 -12.88 9.46
C ASN A 82 1.15 -11.79 8.46
N PRO A 83 2.47 -11.62 8.23
CA PRO A 83 2.96 -10.56 7.37
C PRO A 83 2.61 -10.74 5.89
N VAL A 84 2.48 -11.97 5.41
CA VAL A 84 2.15 -12.27 4.01
C VAL A 84 0.75 -11.79 3.68
N VAL A 85 -0.20 -12.00 4.58
CA VAL A 85 -1.59 -11.53 4.41
C VAL A 85 -1.64 -10.00 4.35
N LEU A 86 -0.85 -9.32 5.21
CA LEU A 86 -0.70 -7.87 5.14
C LEU A 86 -0.04 -7.40 3.84
N GLY A 87 0.94 -8.13 3.34
CA GLY A 87 1.55 -7.86 2.04
C GLY A 87 0.54 -7.91 0.89
N TRP A 88 -0.34 -8.92 0.87
CA TRP A 88 -1.43 -8.99 -0.11
C TRP A 88 -2.41 -7.83 0.04
N TYR A 89 -2.74 -7.45 1.27
CA TYR A 89 -3.56 -6.29 1.53
C TYR A 89 -2.93 -4.98 1.02
N TRP A 90 -1.62 -4.78 1.23
CA TRP A 90 -0.90 -3.62 0.71
C TRP A 90 -0.88 -3.56 -0.81
N MET A 91 -0.77 -4.72 -1.47
CA MET A 91 -0.87 -4.78 -2.92
C MET A 91 -2.25 -4.31 -3.40
N VAL A 92 -3.33 -4.81 -2.78
CA VAL A 92 -4.71 -4.39 -3.13
C VAL A 92 -4.90 -2.90 -2.89
N LEU A 93 -4.43 -2.38 -1.74
CA LEU A 93 -4.44 -0.94 -1.47
C LEU A 93 -3.67 -0.15 -2.52
N GLY A 94 -2.49 -0.63 -2.94
CA GLY A 94 -1.68 -0.02 -3.97
C GLY A 94 -2.40 0.06 -5.32
N ILE A 95 -3.04 -1.04 -5.74
CA ILE A 95 -3.84 -1.09 -6.97
C ILE A 95 -5.01 -0.10 -6.91
N ILE A 96 -5.73 -0.03 -5.77
CA ILE A 96 -6.82 0.92 -5.57
C ILE A 96 -6.30 2.36 -5.63
N ALA A 97 -5.21 2.66 -4.92
CA ALA A 97 -4.61 3.98 -4.88
C ALA A 97 -4.14 4.45 -6.27
N LEU A 98 -3.50 3.57 -7.04
CA LEU A 98 -3.10 3.83 -8.42
C LEU A 98 -4.30 4.07 -9.33
N GLY A 99 -5.34 3.25 -9.21
CA GLY A 99 -6.57 3.42 -9.98
C GLY A 99 -7.26 4.77 -9.71
N LEU A 100 -7.39 5.14 -8.44
CA LEU A 100 -7.97 6.43 -8.04
C LEU A 100 -7.12 7.62 -8.50
N ALA A 101 -5.80 7.52 -8.36
CA ALA A 101 -4.89 8.54 -8.86
C ALA A 101 -4.98 8.69 -10.39
N GLY A 102 -5.04 7.58 -11.13
CA GLY A 102 -5.23 7.56 -12.57
C GLY A 102 -6.54 8.21 -13.02
N VAL A 103 -7.62 8.04 -12.26
CA VAL A 103 -8.90 8.76 -12.50
C VAL A 103 -8.71 10.27 -12.32
N GLY A 104 -8.00 10.69 -11.28
CA GLY A 104 -7.66 12.10 -11.04
C GLY A 104 -6.84 12.71 -12.19
N VAL A 105 -5.77 12.02 -12.60
CA VAL A 105 -4.91 12.45 -13.72
C VAL A 105 -5.72 12.53 -15.02
N LYS A 106 -6.59 11.54 -15.28
CA LYS A 106 -7.45 11.54 -16.47
C LYS A 106 -8.35 12.78 -16.51
N LYS A 107 -8.89 13.18 -15.36
CA LYS A 107 -9.80 14.33 -15.25
C LYS A 107 -9.09 15.66 -15.52
N ILE A 108 -7.81 15.78 -15.17
CA ILE A 108 -7.05 17.03 -15.28
C ILE A 108 -6.29 17.12 -16.62
N PHE A 109 -5.65 16.03 -17.04
CA PHE A 109 -4.68 16.00 -18.14
C PHE A 109 -5.10 15.13 -19.33
N GLY A 110 -6.22 14.42 -19.23
CA GLY A 110 -6.72 13.54 -20.27
C GLY A 110 -6.15 12.11 -20.22
N ILE A 111 -6.51 11.30 -21.21
CA ILE A 111 -6.30 9.84 -21.16
C ILE A 111 -4.84 9.40 -21.34
N LEU A 112 -4.03 10.12 -22.13
CA LEU A 112 -2.65 9.71 -22.39
C LEU A 112 -1.77 9.85 -21.15
N PRO A 113 -1.78 10.99 -20.40
CA PRO A 113 -1.03 11.09 -19.15
C PRO A 113 -1.53 10.12 -18.08
N ALA A 114 -2.84 9.84 -18.05
CA ALA A 114 -3.41 8.86 -17.12
C ALA A 114 -2.95 7.43 -17.41
N ALA A 115 -2.81 7.06 -18.69
CA ALA A 115 -2.31 5.74 -19.08
C ALA A 115 -0.80 5.57 -18.82
N ALA A 116 -0.05 6.68 -18.81
CA ALA A 116 1.38 6.71 -18.49
C ALA A 116 1.66 7.05 -17.02
N PHE A 117 0.63 7.17 -16.17
CA PHE A 117 0.80 7.55 -14.79
C PHE A 117 1.48 6.44 -14.01
N VAL A 118 2.67 6.74 -13.49
CA VAL A 118 3.41 5.90 -12.56
C VAL A 118 3.53 6.70 -11.27
N LYS A 119 3.15 6.08 -10.14
CA LYS A 119 3.38 6.67 -8.83
C LYS A 119 4.85 6.45 -8.46
N GLU A 120 5.56 7.54 -8.13
CA GLU A 120 6.91 7.51 -7.55
C GLU A 120 6.93 6.83 -6.17
#